data_AF-A0A9P5TT17-F1
#
_entry.id   AF-A0A9P5TT17-F1
#
_cell.length_a   1.000
_cell.length_b   1.000
_cell.length_c   1.000
_cell.angle_alpha   90.00
_cell.angle_beta   90.00
_cell.angle_gamma   90.00
#
_symmetry.space_group_name_H-M   'P 1'
#
loop_
_entity.id
_entity.type
_entity.pdbx_description
1 polymer ?
#
loop_
_entity_poly.entity_id
_entity_poly.type
_entity_poly.pdbx_seq_one_letter_code
_entity_poly.pdbx_strand_id
1 'polypeptide(L)'
;MRTWKVPGNDLRAFHASEVPIVFGTYNSSALAPSTSAETSLSRYVQAAWLAFARNPSQGLLEFGWPMYSPNTTSLGQLRNAGNATGVIFTQGSLVDATCDAVPQLLAILAQLNSIVSPQQVA
;
A
#
# COMPACT_ATOMS: atom_id res chain seq x y z
N MET A 1 -22.91 -26.31 -18.28
CA MET A 1 -21.67 -26.11 -17.50
C MET A 1 -21.72 -24.70 -16.93
N ARG A 2 -21.79 -24.56 -15.60
CA ARG A 2 -21.85 -23.23 -14.95
C ARG A 2 -20.43 -22.67 -14.87
N THR A 3 -20.19 -21.55 -15.53
CA THR A 3 -18.98 -20.75 -15.35
C THR A 3 -19.04 -20.11 -13.97
N TRP A 4 -18.18 -20.56 -13.05
CA TRP A 4 -18.01 -19.86 -11.78
C TRP A 4 -17.19 -18.60 -12.03
N LYS A 5 -17.90 -17.49 -12.27
CA LYS A 5 -17.31 -16.15 -12.20
C LYS A 5 -17.11 -15.86 -10.74
N VAL A 6 -15.88 -15.96 -10.25
CA VAL A 6 -15.53 -15.56 -8.88
C VAL A 6 -15.88 -14.08 -8.74
N PRO A 7 -16.84 -13.68 -7.89
CA PRO A 7 -17.12 -12.27 -7.64
C PRO A 7 -16.01 -11.69 -6.76
N GLY A 8 -15.39 -10.59 -7.20
CA GLY A 8 -14.52 -9.75 -6.37
C GLY A 8 -13.03 -9.85 -6.70
N ASN A 9 -12.58 -9.10 -7.73
CA ASN A 9 -11.16 -8.80 -7.94
C ASN A 9 -10.84 -7.35 -7.51
N ASP A 10 -11.62 -6.79 -6.59
CA ASP A 10 -11.58 -5.36 -6.25
C ASP A 10 -10.73 -5.06 -5.01
N LEU A 11 -10.29 -6.08 -4.26
CA LEU A 11 -9.51 -5.88 -3.04
C LEU A 11 -8.08 -5.37 -3.31
N ARG A 12 -7.55 -5.57 -4.52
CA ARG A 12 -6.20 -5.16 -4.95
C ARG A 12 -5.16 -5.52 -3.86
N ALA A 13 -4.29 -4.59 -3.47
CA ALA A 13 -3.42 -4.76 -2.31
C ALA A 13 -4.26 -4.52 -1.04
N PHE A 14 -4.69 -5.61 -0.39
CA PHE A 14 -5.42 -5.56 0.86
C PHE A 14 -4.47 -5.55 2.06
N HIS A 15 -5.00 -5.26 3.24
CA HIS A 15 -4.22 -5.22 4.49
C HIS A 15 -3.45 -6.52 4.71
N ALA A 16 -2.14 -6.41 4.99
CA ALA A 16 -1.21 -7.53 5.19
C ALA A 16 -0.95 -8.42 3.95
N SER A 17 -1.40 -8.03 2.75
CA SER A 17 -1.10 -8.76 1.50
C SER A 17 0.39 -8.74 1.13
N GLU A 18 1.16 -7.81 1.68
CA GLU A 18 2.61 -7.71 1.52
C GLU A 18 3.39 -8.70 2.38
N VAL A 19 2.83 -9.18 3.49
CA VAL A 19 3.53 -10.04 4.46
C VAL A 19 4.08 -11.31 3.79
N PRO A 20 3.32 -12.09 3.00
CA PRO A 20 3.86 -13.26 2.32
C PRO A 20 4.93 -12.93 1.27
N ILE A 21 4.88 -11.73 0.68
CA ILE A 21 5.89 -11.26 -0.28
C ILE A 21 7.19 -10.92 0.47
N VAL A 22 7.12 -10.23 1.60
CA VAL A 22 8.28 -9.90 2.45
C VAL A 22 8.95 -11.17 2.99
N PHE A 23 8.17 -12.15 3.48
CA PHE A 23 8.70 -13.37 4.08
C PHE A 23 8.98 -14.50 3.08
N GLY A 24 8.64 -14.34 1.80
CA GLY A 24 8.87 -15.38 0.78
C GLY A 24 7.94 -16.59 0.93
N THR A 25 6.82 -16.43 1.63
CA THR A 25 5.81 -17.47 1.87
C THR A 25 4.60 -17.34 0.93
N TYR A 26 4.70 -16.52 -0.11
CA TYR A 26 3.63 -16.28 -1.10
C TYR A 26 3.14 -17.54 -1.83
N ASN A 27 3.91 -18.63 -1.82
CA ASN A 27 3.57 -19.90 -2.44
C ASN A 27 2.81 -20.86 -1.52
N SER A 28 2.49 -20.48 -0.27
CA SER A 28 1.80 -21.35 0.69
C SER A 28 0.27 -21.38 0.51
N SER A 29 -0.28 -20.57 -0.39
CA SER A 29 -1.72 -20.52 -0.66
C SER A 29 -2.17 -21.76 -1.45
N ALA A 30 -3.22 -22.42 -0.98
CA ALA A 30 -3.88 -23.50 -1.72
C ALA A 30 -4.87 -23.00 -2.78
N LEU A 31 -5.17 -21.69 -2.81
CA LEU A 31 -6.19 -21.10 -3.68
C LEU A 31 -5.69 -20.91 -5.12
N ALA A 32 -4.40 -20.61 -5.29
CA ALA A 32 -3.78 -20.42 -6.60
C ALA A 32 -2.26 -20.61 -6.50
N PRO A 33 -1.61 -21.12 -7.57
CA PRO A 33 -0.16 -21.16 -7.64
C PRO A 33 0.43 -19.76 -7.76
N SER A 34 1.61 -19.56 -7.19
CA SER A 34 2.36 -18.30 -7.32
C SER A 34 2.78 -18.04 -8.76
N THR A 35 2.74 -16.78 -9.17
CA THR A 35 3.21 -16.31 -10.47
C THR A 35 4.72 -16.02 -10.49
N SER A 36 5.31 -15.98 -11.69
CA SER A 36 6.70 -15.55 -11.89
C SER A 36 6.93 -14.09 -11.47
N ALA A 37 5.90 -13.24 -11.62
CA ALA A 37 5.93 -11.85 -11.19
C ALA A 37 5.96 -11.74 -9.65
N GLU A 38 5.13 -12.50 -8.94
CA GLU A 38 5.15 -12.55 -7.46
C GLU A 38 6.49 -13.08 -6.93
N THR A 39 7.05 -14.11 -7.57
CA THR A 39 8.37 -14.63 -7.22
C THR A 39 9.46 -13.58 -7.40
N SER A 40 9.42 -12.83 -8.50
CA SER A 40 10.40 -11.78 -8.77
C SER A 40 10.24 -10.58 -7.83
N LEU A 41 8.99 -10.20 -7.55
CA LEU A 41 8.68 -9.16 -6.59
C LEU A 41 9.13 -9.53 -5.18
N SER A 42 8.87 -10.76 -4.71
CA SER A 42 9.30 -11.20 -3.38
C SER A 42 10.82 -11.13 -3.23
N ARG A 43 11.57 -11.59 -4.24
CA ARG A 43 13.04 -11.43 -4.26
C ARG A 43 13.47 -9.97 -4.21
N TYR A 44 12.82 -9.10 -4.99
CA TYR A 44 13.12 -7.66 -4.99
C TYR A 44 12.86 -7.02 -3.61
N VAL A 45 11.69 -7.28 -3.02
CA VAL A 45 11.30 -6.74 -1.71
C VAL A 45 12.23 -7.25 -0.63
N GLN A 46 12.56 -8.54 -0.61
CA GLN A 46 13.52 -9.11 0.33
C GLN A 46 14.91 -8.49 0.20
N ALA A 47 15.39 -8.23 -1.02
CA ALA A 47 16.67 -7.57 -1.24
C ALA A 47 16.67 -6.14 -0.68
N ALA A 48 15.60 -5.37 -0.93
CA ALA A 48 15.44 -4.03 -0.35
C ALA A 48 15.36 -4.08 1.20
N TRP A 49 14.59 -5.02 1.75
CA TRP A 49 14.43 -5.21 3.19
C TRP A 49 15.76 -5.59 3.85
N LEU A 50 16.54 -6.46 3.22
CA LEU A 50 17.85 -6.87 3.67
C LEU A 50 18.86 -5.71 3.60
N ALA A 51 18.82 -4.90 2.55
CA ALA A 51 19.67 -3.72 2.43
C ALA A 51 19.42 -2.75 3.60
N PHE A 52 18.16 -2.47 3.91
CA PHE A 52 17.78 -1.68 5.08
C PHE A 52 18.24 -2.32 6.40
N ALA A 53 17.99 -3.62 6.59
CA ALA A 53 18.36 -4.31 7.83
C ALA A 53 19.87 -4.35 8.07
N ARG A 54 20.69 -4.45 7.01
CA ARG A 54 22.16 -4.40 7.10
C ARG A 54 22.69 -3.01 7.44
N ASN A 55 22.10 -1.98 6.85
CA ASN A 55 22.48 -0.60 7.09
C ASN A 55 21.24 0.30 6.99
N PRO A 56 20.59 0.65 8.12
CA PRO A 56 19.34 1.40 8.08
C PRO A 56 19.52 2.85 7.63
N SER A 57 20.73 3.40 7.66
CA SER A 57 20.99 4.79 7.26
C SER A 57 21.36 4.95 5.79
N GLN A 58 22.09 3.99 5.19
CA GLN A 58 22.58 4.08 3.81
C GLN A 58 22.20 2.91 2.90
N GLY A 59 21.78 1.77 3.46
CA GLY A 59 21.59 0.53 2.69
C GLY A 59 20.56 0.66 1.58
N LEU A 60 19.47 1.41 1.79
CA LEU A 60 18.49 1.67 0.74
C LEU A 60 19.00 2.67 -0.32
N LEU A 61 19.84 3.65 0.06
CA LEU A 61 20.48 4.55 -0.89
C LEU A 61 21.45 3.80 -1.82
N GLU A 62 22.25 2.91 -1.24
CA GLU A 62 23.16 2.01 -1.98
C GLU A 62 22.38 1.02 -2.87
N PHE A 63 21.21 0.58 -2.41
CA PHE A 63 20.29 -0.26 -3.19
C PHE A 63 19.60 0.51 -4.34
N GLY A 64 19.71 1.84 -4.37
CA GLY A 64 19.18 2.70 -5.43
C GLY A 64 17.81 3.34 -5.11
N TRP A 65 17.33 3.25 -3.87
CA TRP A 65 16.16 4.01 -3.43
C TRP A 65 16.58 5.43 -3.04
N PRO A 66 15.80 6.47 -3.38
CA PRO A 66 16.08 7.83 -2.94
C PRO A 66 15.78 8.00 -1.44
N MET A 67 16.36 9.04 -0.83
CA MET A 67 15.95 9.48 0.49
C MET A 67 14.51 10.00 0.43
N TYR A 68 13.66 9.58 1.35
CA TYR A 68 12.27 10.01 1.38
C TYR A 68 12.15 11.52 1.67
N SER A 69 11.36 12.20 0.84
CA SER A 69 10.85 13.54 1.09
C SER A 69 9.42 13.65 0.50
N PRO A 70 8.43 14.13 1.29
CA PRO A 70 7.01 14.10 0.89
C PRO A 70 6.72 14.73 -0.47
N ASN A 71 7.44 15.82 -0.79
CA ASN A 71 7.22 16.63 -1.99
C ASN A 71 8.13 16.25 -3.17
N THR A 72 8.79 15.09 -3.10
CA THR A 72 9.69 14.59 -4.15
C THR A 72 9.31 13.16 -4.53
N THR A 73 9.71 12.75 -5.73
CA THR A 73 9.48 11.40 -6.27
C THR A 73 10.33 10.36 -5.53
N SER A 74 9.94 10.05 -4.30
CA SER A 74 10.71 9.25 -3.35
C SER A 74 9.90 8.20 -2.59
N LEU A 75 8.57 8.26 -2.63
CA LEU A 75 7.72 7.20 -2.08
C LEU A 75 7.72 6.00 -3.03
N GLY A 76 8.24 4.87 -2.56
CA GLY A 76 8.28 3.62 -3.33
C GLY A 76 6.91 2.94 -3.40
N GLN A 77 6.38 2.78 -4.61
CA GLN A 77 5.22 1.95 -4.90
C GLN A 77 5.69 0.58 -5.37
N LEU A 78 5.59 -0.41 -4.49
CA LEU A 78 5.92 -1.80 -4.79
C LEU A 78 4.78 -2.44 -5.59
N ARG A 79 5.11 -3.06 -6.71
CA ARG A 79 4.18 -3.73 -7.63
C ARG A 79 2.98 -2.88 -8.04
N ASN A 80 3.10 -2.21 -9.19
CA ASN A 80 1.96 -1.52 -9.80
C ASN A 80 1.91 -1.72 -11.32
N ALA A 81 0.99 -1.02 -11.99
CA ALA A 81 0.80 -1.13 -13.43
C ALA A 81 2.05 -0.73 -14.25
N GLY A 82 2.93 0.12 -13.71
CA GLY A 82 4.18 0.54 -14.35
C GLY A 82 5.37 -0.39 -14.06
N ASN A 83 5.33 -1.15 -12.97
CA ASN A 83 6.35 -2.14 -12.63
C ASN A 83 5.77 -3.27 -11.77
N ALA A 84 5.54 -4.45 -12.37
CA ALA A 84 4.92 -5.59 -11.70
C ALA A 84 5.89 -6.43 -10.85
N THR A 85 7.20 -6.16 -10.90
CA THR A 85 8.23 -7.00 -10.26
C THR A 85 9.16 -6.23 -9.34
N GLY A 86 8.96 -4.92 -9.17
CA GLY A 86 9.82 -4.08 -8.36
C GLY A 86 9.11 -2.83 -7.84
N VAL A 87 9.80 -1.69 -7.92
CA VAL A 87 9.33 -0.39 -7.44
C VAL A 87 9.19 0.61 -8.58
N ILE A 88 8.28 1.56 -8.44
CA ILE A 88 8.42 2.89 -9.02
C ILE A 88 8.30 3.93 -7.91
N PHE A 89 8.81 5.14 -8.13
CA PHE A 89 8.72 6.19 -7.13
C PHE A 89 7.67 7.24 -7.51
N THR A 90 6.98 7.77 -6.51
CA THR A 90 6.01 8.88 -6.63
C THR A 90 6.20 9.88 -5.49
N GLN A 91 5.45 10.97 -5.49
CA GLN A 91 5.41 11.91 -4.37
C GLN A 91 4.52 11.38 -3.25
N GLY A 92 5.02 11.45 -2.01
CA GLY A 92 4.25 11.03 -0.83
C GLY A 92 3.03 11.91 -0.62
N SER A 93 3.18 13.23 -0.79
CA SER A 93 2.09 14.20 -0.65
C SER A 93 0.90 13.95 -1.57
N LEU A 94 1.11 13.36 -2.76
CA LEU A 94 0.02 12.99 -3.66
C LEU A 94 -0.77 11.78 -3.15
N VAL A 95 -0.11 10.84 -2.48
CA VAL A 95 -0.76 9.68 -1.86
C VAL A 95 -1.50 10.09 -0.57
N ASP A 96 -0.89 10.99 0.20
CA ASP A 96 -1.41 11.46 1.48
C ASP A 96 -2.45 12.59 1.34
N ALA A 97 -2.66 13.14 0.13
CA ALA A 97 -3.53 14.29 -0.11
C ALA A 97 -4.96 14.13 0.47
N THR A 98 -5.48 12.90 0.51
CA THR A 98 -6.80 12.62 1.09
C THR A 98 -6.79 12.43 2.61
N CYS A 99 -5.64 12.18 3.22
CA CYS A 99 -5.52 11.99 4.68
C CYS A 99 -5.88 13.26 5.44
N ASP A 100 -5.52 14.44 4.90
CA ASP A 100 -5.83 15.74 5.51
C ASP A 100 -7.32 16.11 5.42
N ALA A 101 -8.07 15.47 4.51
CA ALA A 101 -9.50 15.71 4.33
C ALA A 101 -10.36 15.04 5.41
N VAL A 102 -9.87 13.97 6.06
CA VAL A 102 -10.64 13.18 7.03
C VAL A 102 -10.97 14.00 8.30
N PRO A 103 -10.02 14.69 8.95
CA PRO A 103 -10.33 15.53 10.11
C PRO A 103 -11.30 16.66 9.78
N GLN A 104 -11.15 17.26 8.59
CA GLN A 104 -12.04 18.33 8.11
C GLN A 104 -13.48 17.82 7.93
N LEU A 105 -13.63 16.65 7.30
CA LEU A 105 -14.93 16.03 7.09
C LEU A 105 -15.60 15.64 8.41
N LEU A 106 -14.84 15.12 9.37
CA LEU A 106 -15.35 14.79 10.72
C LEU A 106 -15.78 16.04 11.49
N ALA A 107 -15.05 17.15 11.36
CA ALA A 107 -15.43 18.42 11.98
C ALA A 107 -16.74 18.98 11.40
N ILE A 108 -16.88 18.94 10.06
CA ILE A 108 -18.13 19.34 9.39
C ILE A 108 -19.29 18.44 9.83
N LEU A 109 -19.08 17.12 9.89
CA LEU A 109 -20.12 16.18 10.34
C LEU A 109 -20.57 16.47 11.78
N ALA A 110 -19.62 16.77 12.68
CA ALA A 110 -19.94 17.14 14.06
C ALA A 110 -20.78 18.44 14.14
N GLN A 111 -20.43 19.45 13.34
CA GLN A 111 -21.21 20.69 13.23
C GLN A 111 -22.61 20.43 12.68
N LEU A 112 -22.74 19.65 11.60
CA LEU A 112 -24.04 19.29 11.05
C LEU A 112 -24.91 18.52 12.05
N ASN A 113 -24.33 17.57 12.79
CA ASN A 113 -25.06 16.84 13.83
C ASN A 113 -25.58 17.78 14.94
N SER A 114 -24.84 18.84 15.29
CA SER A 114 -25.30 19.83 16.26
C SER A 114 -26.45 20.71 15.76
N ILE A 115 -26.57 20.90 14.44
CA ILE A 115 -27.62 21.70 13.78
C ILE A 115 -28.88 20.87 13.53
N VAL A 116 -28.70 19.60 13.14
CA VAL A 116 -29.79 18.72 12.68
C VAL A 116 -30.35 17.86 13.81
N SER A 117 -29.65 17.72 14.95
CA SER A 117 -30.27 17.12 16.14
C SER A 117 -31.36 18.06 16.66
N PRO A 118 -32.65 17.68 16.64
CA PRO A 118 -33.66 18.47 17.32
C PRO A 118 -33.26 18.52 18.79
N GLN A 119 -32.98 19.72 19.31
CA GLN A 119 -32.98 19.89 20.75
C GLN A 119 -34.29 19.31 21.25
N GLN A 120 -34.22 18.29 22.09
CA GLN A 120 -35.36 17.84 22.87
C GLN A 120 -35.75 19.03 23.75
N VAL A 121 -36.65 19.86 23.23
CA VAL A 121 -37.30 20.91 23.99
C VAL A 121 -38.12 20.17 25.05
N ALA A 122 -37.71 20.36 26.30
CA ALA A 122 -38.38 19.88 27.49
C ALA A 122 -39.81 20.45 27.61
#